data_AF-A0A929DWZ1-F1
#
_entry.id   AF-A0A929DWZ1-F1
#
_cell.length_a   1.000
_cell.length_b   1.000
_cell.length_c   1.000
_cell.angle_alpha   90.00
_cell.angle_beta   90.00
_cell.angle_gamma   90.00
#
_symmetry.space_group_name_H-M   'P 1'
#
loop_
_entity.id
_entity.type
_entity.pdbx_description
1 polymer ?
#
loop_
_entity_poly.entity_id
_entity_poly.type
_entity_poly.pdbx_seq_one_letter_code
_entity_poly.pdbx_strand_id
1 'polypeptide(L)' 'YKESTVGTVMQLVELGVKEKLIREDVPAYLVAHTLWMTVLSVVRFVTMKPGLFEALELSQDQILESHFELVLNGIKS' A
#
# COMPACT_ATOMS: atom_id res chain seq x y z
N TYR A 1 14.46 -5.40 -11.89
CA TYR A 1 13.95 -5.19 -10.51
C TYR A 1 14.67 -4.10 -9.74
N LYS A 2 16.02 -4.00 -9.75
CA LYS A 2 16.73 -3.02 -8.90
C LYS A 2 16.35 -1.54 -9.11
N GLU A 3 15.82 -1.15 -10.27
CA GLU A 3 15.40 0.24 -10.57
C GLU A 3 13.89 0.39 -10.82
N SER A 4 13.10 -0.67 -10.62
CA SER A 4 11.64 -0.58 -10.76
C SER A 4 11.01 -0.02 -9.48
N THR A 5 9.85 0.63 -9.59
CA THR A 5 9.08 1.12 -8.43
C THR A 5 8.81 0.04 -7.39
N VAL A 6 8.46 -1.17 -7.82
CA VAL A 6 8.30 -2.32 -6.91
C VAL A 6 9.62 -2.74 -6.25
N GLY A 7 10.76 -2.53 -6.91
CA GLY A 7 12.08 -2.75 -6.36
C GLY A 7 12.43 -1.75 -5.26
N THR A 8 12.06 -0.48 -5.45
CA THR A 8 12.17 0.55 -4.40
C THR A 8 11.31 0.19 -3.18
N VAL A 9 10.07 -0.25 -3.40
CA VAL A 9 9.19 -0.71 -2.31
C VAL A 9 9.82 -1.90 -1.57
N MET A 10 10.41 -2.85 -2.30
CA MET A 10 11.09 -4.00 -1.68
C MET A 10 12.24 -3.58 -0.78
N GLN A 11 13.09 -2.65 -1.21
CA GLN A 11 14.18 -2.10 -0.39
C GLN A 11 13.67 -1.41 0.87
N LEU A 12 12.57 -0.64 0.77
CA LEU A 12 11.95 0.03 1.91
C LEU A 12 11.37 -0.98 2.91
N VAL A 13 10.74 -2.04 2.41
CA VAL A 13 10.20 -3.11 3.26
C VAL A 13 11.33 -3.87 3.96
N GLU A 14 12.39 -4.24 3.23
CA GLU A 14 13.57 -4.90 3.81
C GLU A 14 14.22 -4.04 4.91
N LEU A 15 14.32 -2.72 4.69
CA LEU A 15 14.80 -1.79 5.70
C LEU A 15 13.87 -1.74 6.92
N GLY A 16 12.56 -1.63 6.70
CA GLY A 16 11.57 -1.61 7.78
C GLY A 16 11.55 -2.89 8.61
N VAL A 17 11.76 -4.06 7.99
CA VAL A 17 11.92 -5.34 8.71
C VAL A 17 13.20 -5.30 9.56
N LYS A 18 14.32 -4.85 8.99
CA LYS A 18 15.59 -4.71 9.72
C LYS A 18 15.48 -3.77 10.92
N GLU A 19 14.70 -2.69 10.78
CA GLU A 19 14.43 -1.70 11.81
C GLU A 19 13.30 -2.11 12.78
N LYS A 20 12.69 -3.29 12.59
CA LYS A 20 11.55 -3.79 13.37
C LYS A 20 10.31 -2.87 13.34
N LEU A 21 10.17 -2.11 12.26
CA LEU A 21 8.99 -1.29 11.98
C LEU A 21 7.93 -2.08 11.20
N ILE A 22 8.37 -3.10 10.46
CA ILE A 22 7.53 -4.01 9.68
C ILE A 22 7.69 -5.42 10.24
N ARG A 23 6.58 -6.14 10.32
CA ARG A 23 6.51 -7.55 10.72
C ARG A 23 7.50 -8.43 9.93
N GLU A 24 8.15 -9.35 10.64
CA GLU A 24 9.17 -10.25 10.05
C GLU A 24 8.66 -11.68 9.81
N ASP A 25 7.43 -11.99 10.23
CA ASP A 25 6.80 -13.31 10.09
C ASP A 25 6.32 -13.60 8.65
N VAL A 26 6.33 -12.59 7.77
CA VAL A 26 6.02 -12.71 6.34
C VAL A 26 7.25 -12.30 5.53
N PRO A 27 7.63 -13.07 4.48
CA PRO A 27 8.74 -12.70 3.61
C PRO A 27 8.60 -11.28 3.02
N ALA A 28 9.66 -10.47 3.16
CA ALA A 28 9.68 -9.06 2.75
C ALA A 28 9.23 -8.83 1.30
N TYR A 29 9.63 -9.71 0.37
CA TYR A 29 9.22 -9.60 -1.03
C TYR A 29 7.70 -9.78 -1.22
N LEU A 30 7.05 -10.67 -0.45
CA LEU A 30 5.60 -10.86 -0.50
C LEU A 30 4.86 -9.63 0.05
N VAL A 31 5.36 -9.07 1.15
CA VAL A 31 4.83 -7.82 1.70
C VAL A 31 4.96 -6.70 0.66
N ALA A 32 6.15 -6.50 0.09
CA ALA A 32 6.41 -5.46 -0.91
C ALA A 32 5.53 -5.58 -2.17
N HIS A 33 5.39 -6.79 -2.72
CA HIS A 33 4.53 -7.01 -3.88
C HIS A 33 3.05 -6.76 -3.56
N THR A 34 2.59 -7.22 -2.40
CA THR A 34 1.21 -7.01 -1.96
C THR A 34 0.92 -5.52 -1.78
N LEU A 35 1.79 -4.81 -1.06
CA LEU A 35 1.69 -3.35 -0.86
C LEU A 35 1.64 -2.60 -2.18
N TRP A 36 2.56 -2.92 -3.09
CA TRP A 36 2.60 -2.26 -4.40
C TRP A 36 1.31 -2.48 -5.18
N MET A 37 0.80 -3.71 -5.20
CA MET A 37 -0.42 -4.05 -5.93
C MET A 37 -1.67 -3.42 -5.33
N THR A 38 -1.82 -3.42 -4.00
CA THR A 38 -3.00 -2.83 -3.33
C THR A 38 -3.04 -1.32 -3.51
N VAL A 39 -1.92 -0.63 -3.25
CA VAL A 39 -1.81 0.82 -3.41
C VAL A 39 -2.09 1.23 -4.86
N LEU A 40 -1.47 0.55 -5.83
CA LEU A 40 -1.69 0.86 -7.25
C LEU A 40 -3.14 0.64 -7.66
N SER A 41 -3.76 -0.43 -7.17
CA SER A 41 -5.16 -0.76 -7.49
C SER A 41 -6.12 0.28 -6.93
N VAL A 42 -5.93 0.69 -5.67
CA VAL A 42 -6.79 1.70 -5.04
C VAL A 42 -6.60 3.06 -5.69
N VAL A 43 -5.36 3.50 -5.94
CA VAL A 43 -5.11 4.77 -6.65
C VAL A 43 -5.82 4.76 -8.01
N ARG A 44 -5.65 3.70 -8.82
CA ARG A 44 -6.34 3.57 -10.11
C ARG A 44 -7.86 3.60 -9.96
N PHE A 45 -8.40 2.89 -8.99
CA PHE A 45 -9.84 2.80 -8.77
C PHE A 45 -10.43 4.17 -8.38
N VAL A 46 -9.78 4.87 -7.45
CA VAL A 46 -10.12 6.22 -7.01
C VAL A 46 -10.09 7.22 -8.18
N THR A 47 -9.06 7.15 -9.03
CA THR A 47 -8.92 8.05 -10.18
C THR A 47 -9.87 7.75 -11.33
N MET A 48 -10.17 6.47 -11.61
CA MET A 48 -10.95 6.07 -12.80
C MET A 48 -12.46 6.09 -12.58
N LYS A 49 -12.93 6.06 -11.33
CA LYS A 49 -14.35 5.96 -10.99
C LYS A 49 -14.81 7.05 -9.99
N PRO A 50 -14.48 8.34 -10.21
CA PRO A 50 -14.83 9.40 -9.26
C PRO A 50 -16.33 9.46 -8.95
N GLY A 51 -17.18 9.30 -9.98
CA GLY A 51 -18.64 9.33 -9.81
C GLY A 51 -19.23 8.20 -8.94
N LEU A 52 -18.52 7.07 -8.76
CA LEU A 52 -18.96 6.03 -7.83
C LEU A 52 -18.84 6.51 -6.39
N PHE A 53 -17.76 7.24 -6.07
CA PHE A 53 -17.53 7.75 -4.72
C PHE A 53 -18.40 8.96 -4.42
N GLU A 54 -18.64 9.82 -5.42
CA GLU A 54 -19.64 10.88 -5.31
C GLU A 54 -21.03 10.30 -4.97
N ALA A 55 -21.44 9.22 -5.64
CA ALA A 55 -22.71 8.55 -5.35
C ALA A 55 -22.78 7.90 -3.95
N LEU A 56 -21.62 7.62 -3.35
CA LEU A 56 -21.50 7.09 -1.99
C LEU A 56 -21.21 8.20 -0.96
N GLU A 57 -21.19 9.48 -1.37
CA GLU A 57 -20.84 10.63 -0.54
C GLU A 57 -19.45 10.52 0.11
N LEU A 58 -18.50 9.89 -0.59
CA LEU A 58 -17.11 9.69 -0.15
C LEU A 58 -16.14 10.57 -0.94
N SER A 59 -15.19 11.19 -0.24
CA SER A 59 -14.09 11.90 -0.89
C SER A 59 -12.94 10.94 -1.26
N GLN A 60 -12.18 11.30 -2.29
CA GLN A 60 -10.99 10.54 -2.70
C GLN A 60 -9.96 10.43 -1.57
N ASP A 61 -9.76 11.52 -0.84
CA ASP A 61 -8.82 11.58 0.28
C ASP A 61 -9.22 10.63 1.41
N GLN A 62 -10.51 10.59 1.77
CA GLN A 62 -11.01 9.68 2.80
C GLN A 62 -10.76 8.21 2.44
N ILE A 63 -10.92 7.84 1.17
CA ILE A 63 -10.70 6.47 0.70
C ILE A 63 -9.21 6.12 0.74
N LEU A 64 -8.36 7.02 0.27
CA LEU A 64 -6.91 6.82 0.26
C LEU A 64 -6.35 6.74 1.68
N GLU A 65 -6.75 7.65 2.56
CA GLU A 65 -6.34 7.67 3.97
C GLU A 65 -6.77 6.39 4.69
N SER A 66 -8.04 6.00 4.56
CA SER A 66 -8.56 4.77 5.16
C SER A 66 -7.83 3.53 4.64
N HIS A 67 -7.56 3.47 3.33
CA HIS A 67 -6.84 2.34 2.75
C HIS A 67 -5.39 2.27 3.23
N PHE A 68 -4.68 3.40 3.28
CA PHE A 68 -3.31 3.44 3.78
C PHE A 68 -3.23 3.07 5.25
N GLU A 69 -4.18 3.50 6.08
CA GLU A 69 -4.25 3.09 7.48
C GLU A 69 -4.44 1.58 7.64
N LEU A 70 -5.39 0.99 6.90
CA LEU A 70 -5.62 -0.46 6.91
C LEU A 70 -4.37 -1.25 6.51
N VAL A 71 -3.72 -0.81 5.44
CA VAL A 71 -2.50 -1.44 4.94
C VAL A 71 -1.36 -1.31 5.96
N LEU A 72 -1.17 -0.11 6.52
CA LEU A 72 -0.15 0.17 7.53
C LEU A 72 -0.35 -0.72 8.77
N ASN A 73 -1.58 -0.84 9.25
CA ASN A 73 -1.92 -1.68 10.40
C ASN A 73 -1.70 -3.18 10.12
N GLY A 74 -1.82 -3.62 8.86
CA GLY A 74 -1.56 -5.01 8.47
C GLY A 74 -0.08 -5.41 8.44
N ILE A 75 0.84 -4.44 8.36
CA ILE A 75 2.28 -4.68 8.20
C ILE A 75 3.14 -4.23 9.39
N LYS A 76 2.60 -3.38 10.28
CA LYS A 76 3.31 -2.93 11.50
C LYS A 76 3.70 -4.11 12.40
N SER A 77 4.86 -3.98 13.05
CA SER A 77 5.29 -4.88 14.12
C SER A 77 4.63 -4.56 15.46
#